data_AF-A0A2W1EVK4-F1
#
_entry.id   AF-A0A2W1EVK4-F1
#
_cell.length_a   1.000
_cell.length_b   1.000
_cell.length_c   1.000
_cell.angle_alpha   90.00
_cell.angle_beta   90.00
_cell.angle_gamma   90.00
#
_symmetry.space_group_name_H-M   'P 1'
#
loop_
_entity.id
_entity.type
_entity.pdbx_description
1 polymer ?
#
loop_
_entity_poly.entity_id
_entity_poly.type
_entity_poly.pdbx_seq_one_letter_code
_entity_poly.pdbx_strand_id
1 'polypeptide(L)'
;MPNQSCDFAADPAHPTIAEEILTYHFLATNNDNGADSYLSHIKFRLRTEPVNEIDVETVWKIVNTPEMIDAVIGNIIKFDVLSTQPAGGYIDLFIETEMQQMHERGQNQLIGIWQKHMLSRHFPTAAKLKGLIYCRTQQAYDLVKQKGKELYIRAVFHDFLKKN
;
A
#
# COMPACT_ATOMS: atom_id res chain seq x y z
N MET A 1 1.79 -40.91 9.90
CA MET A 1 2.00 -39.64 9.17
C MET A 1 1.55 -39.83 7.73
N PRO A 2 0.97 -38.82 7.05
CA PRO A 2 0.85 -37.42 7.48
C PRO A 2 -0.60 -36.97 7.74
N ASN A 3 -0.71 -35.97 8.62
CA ASN A 3 -1.89 -35.15 8.84
C ASN A 3 -2.21 -34.39 7.55
N GLN A 4 -3.34 -34.71 6.94
CA GLN A 4 -3.96 -33.88 5.92
C GLN A 4 -4.72 -32.77 6.66
N SER A 5 -4.06 -31.62 6.81
CA SER A 5 -4.68 -30.37 7.26
C SER A 5 -5.60 -29.89 6.14
N CYS A 6 -6.86 -30.30 6.21
CA CYS A 6 -7.92 -29.80 5.36
C CYS A 6 -8.30 -28.35 5.75
N ASP A 7 -8.59 -27.60 4.69
CA ASP A 7 -9.50 -26.46 4.68
C ASP A 7 -8.94 -25.10 5.11
N PHE A 8 -8.15 -24.51 4.19
CA PHE A 8 -8.37 -23.09 3.89
C PHE A 8 -9.80 -22.99 3.39
N ALA A 9 -10.73 -22.68 4.28
CA ALA A 9 -12.10 -22.33 3.96
C ALA A 9 -12.07 -21.13 3.00
N ALA A 10 -12.02 -21.42 1.70
CA ALA A 10 -12.72 -20.63 0.71
C ALA A 10 -14.19 -20.76 1.11
N ASP A 11 -14.70 -19.74 1.80
CA ASP A 11 -16.12 -19.61 2.04
C ASP A 11 -16.81 -19.62 0.66
N PRO A 12 -17.63 -20.64 0.31
CA PRO A 12 -18.23 -20.76 -1.02
C PRO A 12 -19.28 -19.67 -1.30
N ALA A 13 -19.45 -18.70 -0.40
CA ALA A 13 -20.39 -17.60 -0.52
C ALA A 13 -19.82 -16.36 -1.25
N HIS A 14 -18.50 -16.24 -1.40
CA HIS A 14 -17.89 -15.05 -2.01
C HIS A 14 -16.98 -15.41 -3.18
N PRO A 15 -17.30 -14.98 -4.41
CA PRO A 15 -16.45 -15.23 -5.56
C PRO A 15 -15.07 -14.57 -5.37
N THR A 16 -14.03 -15.16 -5.93
CA THR A 16 -12.69 -14.57 -5.97
C THR A 16 -12.65 -13.38 -6.93
N ILE A 17 -11.65 -12.50 -6.80
CA ILE A 17 -11.49 -11.36 -7.72
C ILE A 17 -11.28 -11.87 -9.15
N ALA A 18 -10.52 -12.96 -9.32
CA ALA A 18 -10.36 -13.65 -10.60
C ALA A 18 -11.70 -14.12 -11.22
N GLU A 19 -12.58 -14.75 -10.44
CA GLU A 19 -13.91 -15.19 -10.93
C GLU A 19 -14.80 -14.01 -11.35
N GLU A 20 -14.75 -12.90 -10.62
CA GLU A 20 -15.45 -11.68 -10.99
C GLU A 20 -14.89 -11.07 -12.28
N ILE A 21 -13.57 -11.11 -12.48
CA ILE A 21 -12.93 -10.64 -13.72
C ILE A 21 -13.37 -11.48 -14.91
N LEU A 22 -13.45 -12.81 -14.75
CA LEU A 22 -13.95 -13.71 -15.79
C LEU A 22 -15.42 -13.40 -16.13
N THR A 23 -16.23 -13.16 -15.11
CA THR A 23 -17.64 -12.78 -15.28
C THR A 23 -17.76 -11.44 -15.99
N TYR A 24 -16.99 -10.44 -15.57
CA TYR A 24 -16.88 -9.14 -16.23
C TYR A 24 -16.52 -9.30 -17.71
N HIS A 25 -15.48 -10.07 -18.03
CA HIS A 25 -15.03 -10.26 -19.41
C HIS A 25 -16.13 -10.90 -20.27
N PHE A 26 -16.83 -11.90 -19.72
CA PHE A 26 -17.97 -12.52 -20.40
C PHE A 26 -19.10 -11.52 -20.68
N LEU A 27 -19.49 -10.72 -19.69
CA LEU A 27 -20.53 -9.69 -19.84
C LEU A 27 -20.12 -8.59 -20.82
N ALA A 28 -18.88 -8.11 -20.73
CA ALA A 28 -18.34 -7.08 -21.61
C ALA A 28 -18.30 -7.55 -23.08
N THR A 29 -17.91 -8.81 -23.30
CA THR A 29 -17.90 -9.42 -24.66
C THR A 29 -19.31 -9.50 -25.26
N ASN A 30 -20.32 -9.67 -24.42
CA ASN A 30 -21.74 -9.73 -24.83
C ASN A 30 -22.44 -8.36 -24.86
N ASN A 31 -21.72 -7.25 -24.63
CA ASN A 31 -22.27 -5.90 -24.49
C ASN A 31 -23.40 -5.80 -23.45
N ASP A 32 -23.28 -6.55 -22.35
CA ASP A 32 -24.23 -6.50 -21.26
C ASP A 32 -23.97 -5.25 -20.38
N ASN A 33 -25.03 -4.50 -20.08
CA ASN A 33 -24.99 -3.31 -19.23
C ASN A 33 -24.51 -3.62 -17.79
N GLY A 34 -24.55 -4.89 -17.36
CA GLY A 34 -24.02 -5.33 -16.08
C GLY A 34 -22.49 -5.29 -15.97
N ALA A 35 -21.76 -5.24 -17.10
CA ALA A 35 -20.30 -5.28 -17.11
C ALA A 35 -19.66 -4.11 -16.33
N ASP A 36 -20.17 -2.89 -16.48
CA ASP A 36 -19.64 -1.70 -15.80
C ASP A 36 -19.80 -1.76 -14.27
N SER A 37 -20.88 -2.39 -13.80
CA SER A 37 -21.11 -2.63 -12.38
C SER A 37 -20.10 -3.62 -11.82
N TYR A 38 -19.82 -4.70 -12.54
CA TYR A 38 -18.78 -5.66 -12.16
C TYR A 38 -17.39 -5.03 -12.16
N LEU A 39 -17.05 -4.25 -13.19
CA LEU A 39 -15.75 -3.57 -13.26
C LEU A 39 -15.55 -2.63 -12.05
N SER A 40 -16.59 -1.90 -11.68
CA SER A 40 -16.56 -1.00 -10.51
C SER A 40 -16.39 -1.78 -9.20
N HIS A 41 -17.06 -2.93 -9.08
CA HIS A 41 -16.92 -3.81 -7.92
C HIS A 41 -15.51 -4.41 -7.80
N ILE A 42 -14.96 -4.94 -8.90
CA ILE A 42 -13.60 -5.47 -8.97
C ILE A 42 -12.59 -4.39 -8.56
N LYS A 43 -12.70 -3.17 -9.10
CA LYS A 43 -11.83 -2.04 -8.74
C LYS A 43 -11.91 -1.68 -7.26
N PHE A 44 -13.09 -1.81 -6.65
CA PHE A 44 -13.26 -1.62 -5.22
C PHE A 44 -12.51 -2.70 -4.43
N ARG A 45 -12.69 -3.98 -4.79
CA ARG A 45 -12.03 -5.11 -4.13
C ARG A 45 -10.52 -5.06 -4.26
N LEU A 46 -10.00 -4.74 -5.45
CA LEU A 46 -8.57 -4.47 -5.68
C LEU A 46 -8.02 -3.31 -4.82
N ARG A 47 -8.86 -2.50 -4.17
CA ARG A 47 -8.41 -1.47 -3.22
C ARG A 47 -8.53 -1.91 -1.77
N THR A 48 -9.35 -2.91 -1.45
CA THR A 48 -9.72 -3.26 -0.07
C THR A 48 -9.22 -4.62 0.38
N GLU A 49 -8.92 -5.53 -0.54
CA GLU A 49 -8.56 -6.92 -0.26
C GLU A 49 -7.20 -7.27 -0.90
N PRO A 50 -6.33 -8.05 -0.24
CA PRO A 50 -5.07 -8.46 -0.82
C PRO A 50 -5.30 -9.42 -2.01
N VAL A 51 -4.69 -9.14 -3.15
CA VAL A 51 -4.74 -10.03 -4.32
C VAL A 51 -3.89 -11.28 -4.11
N ASN A 52 -4.32 -12.41 -4.66
CA ASN A 52 -3.50 -13.61 -4.78
C ASN A 52 -2.86 -13.74 -6.18
N GLU A 53 -2.09 -14.79 -6.40
CA GLU A 53 -1.40 -15.05 -7.67
C GLU A 53 -2.36 -15.22 -8.85
N ILE A 54 -3.50 -15.88 -8.63
CA ILE A 54 -4.51 -16.12 -9.66
C ILE A 54 -5.16 -14.79 -10.06
N ASP A 55 -5.45 -13.92 -9.10
CA ASP A 55 -6.03 -12.60 -9.36
C ASP A 55 -5.07 -11.74 -10.21
N VAL A 56 -3.78 -11.73 -9.87
CA VAL A 56 -2.75 -10.99 -10.62
C VAL A 56 -2.66 -11.51 -12.06
N GLU A 57 -2.52 -12.82 -12.24
CA GLU A 57 -2.42 -13.44 -13.56
C GLU A 57 -3.69 -13.18 -14.40
N THR A 58 -4.86 -13.29 -13.77
CA THR A 58 -6.15 -13.08 -14.44
C THR A 58 -6.32 -11.64 -14.91
N VAL A 59 -6.00 -10.64 -14.07
CA VAL A 59 -6.00 -9.24 -14.51
C VAL A 59 -5.05 -9.04 -15.68
N TRP A 60 -3.83 -9.58 -15.58
CA TRP A 60 -2.79 -9.36 -16.58
C TRP A 60 -3.12 -9.97 -17.94
N LYS A 61 -3.75 -11.15 -17.96
CA LYS A 61 -4.04 -11.89 -19.21
C LYS A 61 -5.38 -11.51 -19.83
N ILE A 62 -6.38 -11.20 -19.00
CA ILE A 62 -7.78 -11.04 -19.46
C ILE A 62 -8.18 -9.57 -19.57
N VAL A 63 -7.71 -8.73 -18.63
CA VAL A 63 -8.09 -7.30 -18.57
C VAL A 63 -6.84 -6.44 -18.49
N ASN A 64 -5.94 -6.64 -19.46
CA ASN A 64 -4.67 -5.92 -19.58
C ASN A 64 -4.85 -4.46 -20.01
N THR A 65 -5.49 -3.67 -19.14
CA THR A 65 -5.68 -2.24 -19.34
C THR A 65 -4.80 -1.48 -18.35
N PRO A 66 -4.25 -0.31 -18.72
CA PRO A 66 -3.39 0.46 -17.83
C PRO A 66 -4.01 0.77 -16.47
N GLU A 67 -5.33 0.96 -16.41
CA GLU A 67 -6.05 1.24 -15.16
C GLU A 67 -6.10 0.02 -14.23
N MET A 68 -6.33 -1.17 -14.77
CA MET A 68 -6.37 -2.40 -13.99
C MET A 68 -4.98 -2.82 -13.52
N ILE A 69 -3.95 -2.62 -14.34
CA ILE A 69 -2.56 -2.82 -13.94
C ILE A 69 -2.16 -1.83 -12.83
N ASP A 70 -2.53 -0.55 -12.93
CA ASP A 70 -2.31 0.44 -11.86
C ASP A 70 -3.01 0.01 -10.55
N ALA A 71 -4.21 -0.54 -10.63
CA ALA A 71 -4.95 -1.04 -9.47
C ALA A 71 -4.27 -2.27 -8.83
N VAL A 72 -3.85 -3.25 -9.62
CA VAL A 72 -3.16 -4.46 -9.12
C VAL A 72 -1.81 -4.12 -8.50
N ILE A 73 -0.99 -3.30 -9.17
CA ILE A 73 0.31 -2.89 -8.62
C ILE A 73 0.12 -2.08 -7.34
N GLY A 74 -0.87 -1.18 -7.31
CA GLY A 74 -1.24 -0.46 -6.09
C GLY A 74 -1.64 -1.40 -4.96
N ASN A 75 -2.37 -2.49 -5.25
CA ASN A 75 -2.73 -3.51 -4.29
C ASN A 75 -1.51 -4.25 -3.72
N ILE A 76 -0.65 -4.76 -4.61
CA ILE A 76 0.57 -5.49 -4.25
C ILE A 76 1.42 -4.67 -3.28
N ILE A 77 1.62 -3.39 -3.58
CA ILE A 77 2.40 -2.48 -2.74
C ILE A 77 1.66 -2.16 -1.43
N LYS A 78 0.35 -1.89 -1.47
CA LYS A 78 -0.45 -1.52 -0.30
C LYS A 78 -0.48 -2.63 0.75
N PHE A 79 -0.71 -3.87 0.32
CA PHE A 79 -0.83 -5.03 1.21
C PHE A 79 0.47 -5.80 1.41
N ASP A 80 1.56 -5.35 0.77
CA ASP A 80 2.87 -6.01 0.87
C ASP A 80 2.83 -7.47 0.41
N VAL A 81 2.07 -7.73 -0.65
CA VAL A 81 1.70 -9.09 -1.11
C VAL A 81 2.93 -9.95 -1.37
N LEU A 82 3.98 -9.38 -1.96
CA LEU A 82 5.23 -10.09 -2.28
C LEU A 82 5.93 -10.67 -1.05
N SER A 83 5.79 -10.04 0.12
CA SER A 83 6.43 -10.47 1.36
C SER A 83 5.49 -11.22 2.31
N THR A 84 4.18 -10.98 2.20
CA THR A 84 3.19 -11.49 3.16
C THR A 84 2.48 -12.76 2.69
N GLN A 85 2.39 -12.99 1.37
CA GLN A 85 1.76 -14.19 0.84
C GLN A 85 2.77 -15.30 0.54
N PRO A 86 2.41 -16.58 0.75
CA PRO A 86 3.26 -17.72 0.38
C PRO A 86 3.65 -17.71 -1.10
N ALA A 87 2.77 -17.22 -1.97
CA ALA A 87 2.98 -17.12 -3.42
C ALA A 87 3.63 -15.79 -3.86
N GLY A 88 4.10 -14.95 -2.93
CA GLY A 88 4.68 -13.65 -3.25
C GLY A 88 5.86 -13.72 -4.23
N GLY A 89 6.72 -14.72 -4.09
CA GLY A 89 7.83 -14.96 -5.03
C GLY A 89 7.39 -15.40 -6.44
N TYR A 90 6.24 -16.07 -6.55
CA TYR A 90 5.67 -16.40 -7.85
C TYR A 90 5.15 -15.13 -8.55
N ILE A 91 4.45 -14.27 -7.82
CA ILE A 91 3.92 -13.00 -8.34
C ILE A 91 5.07 -12.12 -8.84
N ASP A 92 6.17 -12.04 -8.09
CA ASP A 92 7.37 -11.30 -8.48
C ASP A 92 7.96 -11.83 -9.79
N LEU A 93 8.21 -13.14 -9.88
CA LEU A 93 8.74 -13.78 -11.08
C LEU A 93 7.81 -13.64 -12.28
N PHE A 94 6.49 -13.72 -12.07
CA PHE A 94 5.50 -13.52 -13.12
C PHE A 94 5.59 -12.10 -13.69
N ILE A 95 5.61 -11.08 -12.85
CA ILE A 95 5.71 -9.68 -13.27
C ILE A 95 7.02 -9.45 -14.04
N GLU A 96 8.15 -9.97 -13.54
CA GLU A 96 9.44 -9.87 -14.23
C GLU A 96 9.38 -10.51 -15.63
N THR A 97 8.78 -11.69 -15.73
CA THR A 97 8.65 -12.43 -16.99
C THR A 97 7.77 -11.69 -17.99
N GLU A 98 6.66 -11.10 -17.53
CA GLU A 98 5.77 -10.29 -18.37
C GLU A 98 6.46 -9.00 -18.82
N MET A 99 7.23 -8.35 -17.94
CA MET A 99 8.03 -7.17 -18.30
C MET A 99 9.03 -7.45 -19.42
N GLN A 100 9.67 -8.63 -19.42
CA GLN A 100 10.62 -9.02 -20.48
C GLN A 100 9.95 -9.15 -21.85
N GLN A 101 8.67 -9.47 -21.88
CA GLN A 101 7.89 -9.57 -23.13
C GLN A 101 7.36 -8.21 -23.59
N MET A 102 7.32 -7.21 -22.71
CA MET A 102 6.88 -5.86 -23.03
C MET A 102 7.95 -5.05 -23.78
N HIS A 103 7.50 -4.12 -24.64
CA HIS A 103 8.36 -3.08 -25.16
C HIS A 103 8.85 -2.17 -24.02
N GLU A 104 10.04 -1.59 -24.16
CA GLU A 104 10.63 -0.57 -23.26
C GLU A 104 9.63 0.52 -22.79
N ARG A 105 8.72 1.00 -23.65
CA ARG A 105 7.69 1.96 -23.24
C ARG A 105 6.73 1.39 -22.19
N GLY A 106 6.31 0.14 -22.35
CA GLY A 106 5.44 -0.55 -21.41
C GLY A 106 6.16 -0.82 -20.08
N GLN A 107 7.44 -1.22 -20.14
CA GLN A 107 8.27 -1.40 -18.95
C GLN A 107 8.41 -0.10 -18.16
N ASN A 108 8.74 1.01 -18.82
CA ASN A 108 8.85 2.33 -18.19
C ASN A 108 7.53 2.79 -17.56
N GLN A 109 6.40 2.48 -18.21
CA GLN A 109 5.09 2.77 -17.64
C GLN A 109 4.84 1.97 -16.36
N LEU A 110 5.14 0.68 -16.36
CA LEU A 110 4.97 -0.17 -15.19
C LEU A 110 5.88 0.24 -14.02
N ILE A 111 7.14 0.56 -14.30
CA ILE A 111 8.09 1.12 -13.33
C ILE A 111 7.56 2.43 -12.75
N GLY A 112 7.00 3.31 -13.60
CA GLY A 112 6.40 4.57 -13.15
C GLY A 112 5.21 4.36 -12.21
N ILE A 113 4.34 3.38 -12.53
CA ILE A 113 3.23 2.98 -11.67
C ILE A 113 3.75 2.45 -10.32
N TRP A 114 4.75 1.58 -10.34
CA TRP A 114 5.36 1.04 -9.13
C TRP A 114 5.92 2.13 -8.23
N GLN A 115 6.72 3.04 -8.80
CA GLN A 115 7.31 4.17 -8.06
C GLN A 115 6.25 5.09 -7.45
N LYS A 116 5.19 5.42 -8.22
CA LYS A 116 4.07 6.23 -7.75
C LYS A 116 3.43 5.64 -6.49
N HIS A 117 3.16 4.34 -6.46
CA HIS A 117 2.53 3.67 -5.31
C HIS A 117 3.48 3.47 -4.14
N MET A 118 4.76 3.17 -4.39
CA MET A 118 5.78 3.12 -3.34
C MET A 118 5.91 4.46 -2.62
N LEU A 119 5.99 5.57 -3.37
CA LEU A 119 6.01 6.91 -2.79
C LEU A 119 4.75 7.20 -1.97
N SER A 120 3.58 6.79 -2.48
CA SER A 120 2.29 6.97 -1.80
C SER A 120 2.17 6.17 -0.51
N ARG A 121 2.80 4.99 -0.41
CA ARG A 121 2.89 4.18 0.83
C ARG A 121 3.82 4.83 1.87
N HIS A 122 4.95 5.40 1.44
CA HIS A 122 5.96 5.95 2.36
C HIS A 122 5.69 7.40 2.80
N PHE A 123 5.05 8.21 1.97
CA PHE A 123 4.85 9.64 2.27
C PHE A 123 4.03 9.91 3.54
N PRO A 124 2.92 9.20 3.83
CA PRO A 124 2.17 9.38 5.08
C PRO A 124 3.01 9.02 6.31
N THR A 125 3.87 8.01 6.20
CA THR A 125 4.76 7.58 7.28
C THR A 125 5.85 8.60 7.54
N ALA A 126 6.47 9.14 6.49
CA ALA A 126 7.47 10.20 6.60
C ALA A 126 6.89 11.51 7.14
N ALA A 127 5.69 11.90 6.70
CA ALA A 127 4.98 13.08 7.19
C ALA A 127 4.62 12.95 8.68
N LYS A 128 4.10 11.79 9.10
CA LYS A 128 3.85 11.49 10.53
C LYS A 128 5.14 11.54 11.35
N LEU A 129 6.24 10.98 10.85
CA LEU A 129 7.52 11.00 11.53
C LEU A 129 8.06 12.44 11.68
N LYS A 130 7.96 13.25 10.63
CA LYS A 130 8.36 14.67 10.63
C LYS A 130 7.54 15.46 11.67
N GLY A 131 6.23 15.24 11.72
CA GLY A 131 5.35 15.84 12.72
C GLY A 131 5.74 15.46 14.16
N LEU A 132 6.04 14.18 14.40
CA LEU A 132 6.48 13.69 15.71
C LEU A 132 7.83 14.29 16.14
N ILE A 133 8.80 14.35 15.23
CA ILE A 133 10.11 14.97 15.49
C ILE A 133 9.92 16.43 15.83
N TYR A 134 9.19 17.19 15.01
CA TYR A 134 8.93 18.61 15.26
C TYR A 134 8.30 18.86 16.64
N CYS A 135 7.27 18.09 17.00
CA CYS A 135 6.61 18.22 18.30
C CYS A 135 7.57 17.95 19.46
N ARG A 136 8.40 16.91 19.37
CA ARG A 136 9.38 16.57 20.42
C ARG A 136 10.47 17.64 20.55
N THR A 137 10.99 18.14 19.45
CA THR A 137 12.01 19.19 19.46
C THR A 137 11.46 20.49 20.06
N GLN A 138 10.21 20.83 19.74
CA GLN A 138 9.54 22.00 20.29
C GLN A 138 9.32 21.87 21.81
N GLN A 139 8.84 20.72 22.27
CA GLN A 139 8.68 20.45 23.71
C GLN A 139 10.02 20.54 24.47
N ALA A 140 11.09 19.97 23.89
CA ALA A 140 12.42 20.06 24.49
C ALA A 140 12.93 21.51 24.56
N TYR A 141 12.73 22.29 23.50
CA TYR A 141 13.09 23.71 23.46
C TYR A 141 12.35 24.51 24.53
N ASP A 142 11.04 24.34 24.65
CA ASP A 142 10.22 25.06 25.62
C ASP A 142 10.63 24.72 27.07
N LEU A 143 10.98 23.46 27.33
CA LEU A 143 11.44 22.99 28.64
C LEU A 143 12.81 23.56 29.01
N VAL A 144 13.75 23.62 28.06
CA VAL A 144 15.06 24.28 28.25
C VAL A 144 14.87 25.77 28.50
N LYS A 145 14.00 26.42 27.74
CA LYS A 145 13.69 27.85 27.89
C LYS A 145 13.08 28.16 29.25
N GLN A 146 12.18 27.32 29.75
CA GLN A 146 11.58 27.46 31.08
C GLN A 146 12.63 27.29 32.18
N LYS A 147 13.44 26.23 32.14
CA LYS A 147 14.52 26.03 33.12
C LYS A 147 15.57 27.14 33.09
N GLY A 148 15.89 27.66 31.91
CA GLY A 148 16.79 28.82 31.76
C GLY A 148 16.25 30.07 32.46
N LYS A 149 14.94 30.35 32.33
CA LYS A 149 14.29 31.45 33.06
C LYS A 149 14.31 31.25 34.57
N GLU A 150 14.03 30.04 35.05
CA GLU A 150 14.08 29.72 36.49
C GLU A 150 15.49 29.90 37.06
N LEU A 151 16.52 29.45 36.34
CA LEU A 151 17.92 29.63 36.73
C LEU A 151 18.31 31.11 36.76
N TYR A 152 17.90 31.89 35.75
CA TYR A 152 18.15 33.33 35.72
C TYR A 152 17.49 34.04 36.91
N ILE A 153 16.22 33.75 37.19
CA ILE A 153 15.51 34.31 38.34
C ILE A 153 16.22 33.95 39.64
N ARG A 154 16.63 32.69 39.82
CA ARG A 154 17.38 32.25 41.01
C ARG A 154 18.72 32.97 41.15
N ALA A 155 19.47 33.12 40.06
CA ALA A 155 20.76 33.81 40.08
C ALA A 155 20.59 35.29 40.46
N VAL A 156 19.62 35.99 39.86
CA VAL A 156 19.34 37.40 40.16
C VAL A 156 18.84 37.58 41.61
N PHE A 157 17.92 36.73 42.07
CA PHE A 157 17.44 36.77 43.46
C PHE A 157 18.56 36.48 44.47
N HIS A 158 19.43 35.51 44.18
CA HIS A 158 20.54 35.15 45.06
C HIS A 158 21.59 36.27 45.15
N ASP A 159 21.90 36.94 44.04
CA ASP A 159 22.77 38.13 44.04
C ASP A 159 22.15 39.30 44.79
N PHE A 160 20.82 39.48 44.70
CA PHE A 160 20.11 40.50 45.46
C PHE A 160 20.14 40.22 46.97
N LEU A 161 19.95 38.97 47.38
CA LEU A 161 20.01 38.55 48.79
C LEU A 161 21.42 38.61 49.40
N LYS A 162 22.48 38.53 48.59
CA LYS A 162 23.88 38.65 49.06
C LYS A 162 24.36 40.10 49.24
N LYS A 163 23.66 41.07 48.66
CA LYS A 163 24.05 42.49 48.67
C LYS A 163 23.34 43.32 49.75
N ASN A 164 22.34 42.76 50.42
CA ASN A 164 21.69 43.33 51.61
C ASN A 164 22.10 42.53 52.85
#